data_AF-A0A565BBY9-F1
#
_entry.id   AF-A0A565BBY9-F1
#
_cell.length_a   1.000
_cell.length_b   1.000
_cell.length_c   1.000
_cell.angle_alpha   90.00
_cell.angle_beta   90.00
_cell.angle_gamma   90.00
#
_symmetry.space_group_name_H-M   'P 1'
#
loop_
_entity.id
_entity.type
_entity.pdbx_description
1 polymer ?
#
loop_
_entity_poly.entity_id
_entity_poly.type
_entity_poly.pdbx_seq_one_letter_code
_entity_poly.pdbx_strand_id
1 'polypeptide(L)'
;MDWKVIEPYPLVRVMVECDAPLIRRRETVSDTGELIVIRFEYLKIQNFCKRCQRLSHDTRVCPERVGAQKQQRDSHRDLNQRRDAEEDRRRRKAPRA
;
A
#
# COMPACT_ATOMS: atom_id res chain seq x y z
N MET A 1 26.68 2.17 24.34
CA MET A 1 26.08 2.71 23.10
C MET A 1 26.78 4.02 22.88
N ASP A 2 27.80 4.02 22.01
CA ASP A 2 28.72 5.14 21.89
C ASP A 2 28.25 6.03 20.75
N TRP A 3 27.62 7.16 21.09
CA TRP A 3 27.26 8.17 20.11
C TRP A 3 28.44 9.14 19.97
N LYS A 4 28.92 9.36 18.74
CA LYS A 4 30.01 10.28 18.45
C LYS A 4 29.43 11.54 17.82
N VAL A 5 29.59 12.68 18.48
CA VAL A 5 29.36 13.99 17.86
C VAL A 5 30.43 14.20 16.80
N ILE A 6 30.00 14.43 15.55
CA ILE A 6 30.90 14.81 14.46
C ILE A 6 30.49 16.23 14.07
N GLU A 7 31.35 17.22 14.31
CA GLU A 7 31.08 18.59 13.87
C GLU A 7 30.88 18.64 12.34
N PRO A 8 29.96 19.48 11.81
CA PRO A 8 29.19 20.52 12.50
C PRO A 8 27.77 20.11 12.93
N TYR A 9 27.39 18.83 12.86
CA TYR A 9 26.01 18.39 13.18
C TYR A 9 25.99 17.11 14.05
N PRO A 10 25.17 17.07 15.12
CA PRO A 10 25.04 15.86 15.92
C PRO A 10 24.51 14.69 15.08
N LEU A 11 25.15 13.53 15.18
CA LEU A 11 24.62 12.28 14.64
C LEU A 11 23.56 11.72 15.60
N VAL A 12 22.31 11.67 15.15
CA VAL A 12 21.18 11.16 15.93
C VAL A 12 20.69 9.85 15.32
N ARG A 13 20.62 8.77 16.12
CA ARG A 13 19.94 7.53 15.71
C ARG A 13 18.46 7.62 16.07
N VAL A 14 17.61 7.65 15.05
CA VAL A 14 16.15 7.65 15.22
C VAL A 14 15.63 6.24 14.97
N MET A 15 14.99 5.64 15.97
CA MET A 15 14.19 4.42 15.78
C MET A 15 12.76 4.85 15.46
N VAL A 16 12.23 4.35 14.34
CA VAL A 16 10.87 4.68 13.88
C VAL A 16 10.02 3.43 13.97
N GLU A 17 8.95 3.52 14.76
CA GLU A 17 7.88 2.53 14.77
C GLU A 17 6.88 2.89 13.66
N CYS A 18 6.83 2.09 12.60
CA CYS A 18 5.98 2.37 11.43
C CYS A 18 4.48 2.28 11.73
N ASP A 19 4.09 1.57 12.79
CA ASP A 19 2.70 1.41 13.22
C ASP A 19 2.22 2.51 14.17
N ALA A 20 3.15 3.33 14.68
CA ALA A 20 2.83 4.44 15.55
C ALA A 20 2.33 5.66 14.73
N PRO A 21 1.36 6.43 15.24
CA PRO A 21 0.95 7.68 14.61
C PRO A 21 2.12 8.66 14.47
N LEU A 22 2.17 9.39 13.35
CA LEU A 22 3.15 10.46 13.15
C LEU A 22 2.93 11.57 14.20
N ILE A 23 3.97 11.91 14.94
CA ILE A 23 3.95 12.98 15.95
C ILE A 23 4.64 14.23 15.42
N ARG A 24 4.06 15.41 15.64
CA ARG A 24 4.66 16.68 15.17
C ARG A 24 5.69 17.27 16.12
N ARG A 25 5.67 16.85 17.38
CA ARG A 25 6.49 17.42 18.45
C ARG A 25 6.82 16.37 19.51
N ARG A 26 8.04 16.41 20.02
CA ARG A 26 8.48 15.61 21.16
C ARG A 26 9.32 16.48 22.10
N GLU A 27 9.04 16.36 23.39
CA GLU A 27 9.90 16.89 24.44
C GLU A 27 10.77 15.76 24.99
N THR A 28 12.03 16.04 25.26
CA THR A 28 12.96 15.12 25.93
C THR A 28 13.86 15.90 26.86
N VAL A 29 14.41 15.23 27.86
CA VAL A 29 15.37 15.82 28.80
C VAL A 29 16.75 15.28 28.46
N SER A 30 17.76 16.15 28.40
CA SER A 30 19.16 15.74 28.23
C SER A 30 19.72 15.11 29.51
N ASP A 31 20.90 14.49 29.42
CA ASP A 31 21.63 14.01 30.59
C ASP A 31 22.04 15.16 31.55
N THR A 32 22.03 16.41 31.08
CA THR A 32 22.26 17.63 31.86
C THR A 32 20.99 18.21 32.49
N GLY A 33 19.81 17.60 32.24
CA GLY A 33 18.52 18.07 32.77
C GLY A 33 17.85 19.17 31.93
N GLU A 34 18.38 19.50 30.76
CA GLU A 34 17.84 20.53 29.89
C GLU A 34 16.64 20.00 29.08
N LEU A 35 15.61 20.82 28.94
CA LEU A 35 14.44 20.49 28.12
C LEU A 35 14.75 20.73 26.64
N ILE A 36 14.75 19.66 25.85
CA ILE A 36 14.95 19.68 24.40
C ILE A 36 13.60 19.46 23.71
N VAL A 37 13.25 20.38 22.79
CA VAL A 37 12.04 20.30 21.97
C VAL A 37 12.40 19.93 20.54
N ILE A 38 11.94 18.77 20.10
CA ILE A 38 12.10 18.27 18.74
C ILE A 38 10.80 18.52 17.97
N ARG A 39 10.89 19.16 16.79
CA ARG A 39 9.77 19.35 15.85
C ARG A 39 9.98 18.48 14.62
N PHE A 40 8.94 17.77 14.21
CA PHE A 40 8.99 16.90 13.05
C PHE A 40 8.18 17.49 11.91
N GLU A 41 8.80 17.56 10.73
CA GLU A 41 8.17 17.95 9.48
C GLU A 41 8.09 16.73 8.56
N TYR A 42 6.88 16.41 8.11
CA TYR A 42 6.65 15.25 7.25
C TYR A 42 6.19 15.70 5.87
N LEU A 43 6.87 15.20 4.85
CA LEU A 43 6.44 15.32 3.47
C LEU A 43 5.73 14.04 3.08
N LYS A 44 4.48 14.18 2.60
CA LYS A 44 3.77 13.05 2.01
C LYS A 44 4.50 12.66 0.74
N ILE A 45 4.96 11.41 0.69
CA ILE A 45 5.58 10.89 -0.53
C ILE A 45 4.52 10.91 -1.65
N GLN A 46 4.81 11.67 -2.70
CA GLN A 46 3.99 11.69 -3.91
C GLN A 46 4.28 10.46 -4.74
N ASN A 47 3.36 10.11 -5.64
CA ASN A 47 3.55 9.02 -6.61
C ASN A 47 3.81 7.64 -5.97
N PHE A 48 3.36 7.42 -4.73
CA PHE A 48 3.38 6.09 -4.11
C PHE A 48 2.16 5.27 -4.52
N CYS A 49 2.42 4.18 -5.22
CA CYS A 49 1.41 3.23 -5.61
C CYS A 49 1.19 2.21 -4.49
N LYS A 50 0.01 2.20 -3.86
CA LYS A 50 -0.32 1.21 -2.82
C LYS A 50 -0.45 -0.22 -3.35
N ARG A 51 -0.53 -0.40 -4.67
CA ARG A 51 -0.70 -1.71 -5.32
C ARG A 51 0.62 -2.41 -5.56
N CYS A 52 1.57 -1.73 -6.22
CA CYS A 52 2.89 -2.30 -6.54
C CYS A 52 4.03 -1.74 -5.69
N GLN A 53 3.71 -0.86 -4.73
CA GLN A 53 4.65 -0.26 -3.76
C GLN A 53 5.77 0.59 -4.37
N ARG A 54 5.64 1.00 -5.65
CA ARG A 54 6.61 1.87 -6.34
C ARG A 54 6.30 3.34 -6.12
N LEU A 55 7.34 4.18 -6.13
CA LEU A 55 7.27 5.64 -5.96
C LEU A 55 7.17 6.42 -7.30
N SER A 56 6.79 5.75 -8.39
CA SER A 56 6.76 6.35 -9.73
C SER A 56 5.37 6.81 -10.20
N HIS A 57 4.29 6.39 -9.54
CA HIS A 57 2.93 6.65 -9.99
C HIS A 57 1.89 6.46 -8.87
N ASP A 58 0.72 7.08 -8.99
CA ASP A 58 -0.40 6.81 -8.07
C ASP A 58 -1.09 5.46 -8.39
N THR A 59 -1.68 4.84 -7.37
CA THR A 59 -2.47 3.61 -7.47
C THR A 59 -3.48 3.61 -8.62
N ARG A 60 -4.05 4.77 -8.98
CA ARG A 60 -5.03 4.91 -10.07
C ARG A 60 -4.47 4.59 -11.45
N VAL A 61 -3.19 4.89 -11.70
CA VAL A 61 -2.53 4.71 -13.00
C VAL A 61 -1.57 3.52 -13.00
N CYS A 62 -1.68 2.65 -11.99
CA CYS A 62 -0.80 1.49 -11.86
C CYS A 62 -0.91 0.55 -13.06
N PRO A 63 0.20 0.21 -13.75
CA PRO A 63 0.19 -0.75 -14.85
C PRO A 63 -0.39 -2.11 -14.46
N GLU A 64 -0.14 -2.55 -13.22
CA GLU A 64 -0.69 -3.80 -12.68
C GLU A 64 -2.21 -3.73 -12.44
N ARG A 65 -2.83 -2.54 -12.51
CA ARG A 65 -4.28 -2.36 -12.42
C ARG A 65 -5.01 -3.02 -13.58
N VAL A 66 -4.41 -3.01 -14.76
CA VAL A 66 -4.99 -3.58 -15.99
C VAL A 66 -5.12 -5.11 -15.89
N GLY A 67 -4.22 -5.77 -15.16
CA GLY A 67 -4.23 -7.23 -14.98
C GLY A 67 -5.47 -7.75 -14.24
N ALA A 68 -5.93 -7.06 -13.19
CA ALA A 68 -7.06 -7.56 -12.37
C ALA A 68 -8.43 -7.38 -13.04
N GLN A 69 -8.63 -6.33 -13.83
CA GLN A 69 -9.90 -6.16 -14.57
C GLN A 69 -10.08 -7.21 -15.65
N LYS A 70 -8.97 -7.67 -16.26
CA LYS A 70 -9.01 -8.72 -17.28
C LYS A 70 -9.41 -10.06 -16.66
N GLN A 71 -8.81 -10.43 -15.52
CA GLN A 71 -9.17 -11.65 -14.78
C GLN A 71 -10.65 -11.69 -14.36
N GLN A 72 -11.20 -10.56 -13.90
CA GLN A 72 -12.61 -10.50 -13.50
C GLN A 72 -13.56 -10.64 -14.69
N ARG A 73 -13.22 -10.05 -15.85
CA ARG A 73 -13.98 -10.20 -17.10
C ARG A 73 -13.90 -11.62 -17.66
N ASP A 74 -12.72 -12.23 -17.62
CA ASP A 74 -12.52 -13.60 -18.08
C ASP A 74 -13.31 -14.59 -17.20
N SER A 75 -13.30 -14.40 -15.87
CA SER A 75 -14.12 -15.21 -14.94
C SER A 75 -15.63 -15.07 -15.19
N HIS A 76 -16.13 -13.85 -15.43
CA HIS A 76 -17.55 -13.65 -15.75
C HIS A 76 -17.93 -14.28 -17.11
N ARG A 77 -17.02 -14.23 -18.09
CA ARG A 77 -17.22 -14.83 -19.40
C ARG A 77 -17.29 -16.36 -19.32
N ASP A 78 -16.44 -16.98 -18.51
CA ASP A 78 -16.45 -18.43 -18.27
C ASP A 78 -17.73 -18.89 -17.56
N LEU A 79 -18.22 -18.14 -16.58
CA LEU A 79 -19.48 -18.44 -15.89
C LEU A 79 -20.69 -18.40 -16.83
N ASN A 80 -20.75 -17.40 -17.71
CA ASN A 80 -21.81 -17.31 -18.71
C ASN A 80 -21.74 -18.47 -19.72
N GLN A 81 -20.55 -18.79 -20.25
CA GLN A 81 -20.39 -19.92 -21.16
C GLN A 81 -20.84 -21.26 -20.55
N ARG A 82 -20.57 -21.47 -19.25
CA ARG A 82 -21.03 -22.67 -18.53
C ARG A 82 -22.55 -22.71 -18.43
N ARG A 83 -23.22 -21.59 -18.15
CA ARG A 83 -24.69 -21.51 -18.11
C ARG A 83 -25.31 -21.79 -19.47
N ASP A 84 -24.77 -21.18 -20.53
CA ASP A 84 -25.29 -21.36 -21.89
C ASP A 84 -25.15 -22.82 -22.35
N ALA A 85 -24.03 -23.47 -22.04
CA ALA A 85 -23.80 -24.88 -22.34
C ALA A 85 -24.73 -25.82 -21.54
N GLU A 86 -25.06 -25.46 -20.30
CA GLU A 86 -26.02 -26.21 -19.48
C GLU A 86 -27.45 -26.06 -20.01
N GLU A 87 -27.84 -24.87 -20.43
CA GLU A 87 -29.15 -24.62 -21.04
C GLU A 87 -29.31 -25.37 -22.36
N ASP A 88 -28.29 -25.37 -23.23
CA ASP A 88 -28.34 -26.13 -24.50
C ASP A 88 -28.46 -27.64 -24.24
N ARG A 89 -27.76 -28.16 -23.23
CA ARG A 89 -27.91 -29.57 -22.81
C ARG A 89 -29.32 -29.89 -22.30
N ARG A 90 -29.96 -28.97 -21.57
CA ARG A 90 -31.34 -29.13 -21.10
C ARG A 90 -32.33 -29.12 -22.27
N ARG A 91 -32.15 -28.22 -23.24
CA ARG A 91 -32.97 -28.16 -24.47
C ARG A 91 -32.86 -29.44 -25.30
N ARG A 92 -31.65 -29.99 -25.46
CA ARG A 92 -31.44 -31.26 -26.20
C ARG A 92 -32.04 -32.50 -25.51
N LYS A 93 -32.17 -32.46 -24.18
CA LYS A 93 -32.77 -33.56 -23.38
C LYS A 93 -34.28 -33.42 -23.20
N ALA A 94 -34.90 -32.34 -23.65
CA ALA A 94 -36.34 -32.19 -23.60
C ALA A 94 -37.00 -33.19 -24.57
N PRO A 95 -37.97 -34.00 -24.12
CA PRO A 95 -38.67 -34.91 -25.00
C PRO A 95 -39.46 -34.10 -26.03
N ARG A 96 -39.38 -34.50 -27.31
CA ARG A 96 -40.28 -33.98 -28.33
C ARG A 96 -41.67 -34.55 -28.03
N ALA A 97 -42.61 -33.67 -27.72
CA ALA A 97 -44.04 -34.00 -27.65
C ALA A 97 -44.59 -34.34 -29.04
#